data_AF-A0A7K0EGA7-F1
#
_entry.id   AF-A0A7K0EGA7-F1
#
_cell.length_a   1.000
_cell.length_b   1.000
_cell.length_c   1.000
_cell.angle_alpha   90.00
_cell.angle_beta   90.00
_cell.angle_gamma   90.00
#
_symmetry.space_group_name_H-M   'P 1'
#
loop_
_entity.id
_entity.type
_entity.pdbx_description
1 polymer ?
#
loop_
_entity_poly.entity_id
_entity_poly.type
_entity_poly.pdbx_seq_one_letter_code
_entity_poly.pdbx_strand_id
1 'polypeptide(L)'
;MNRTVSYLLGPELAWVLLLAITGFLVSRSEPISDAEKEQILNLGWFLPIIAVLLSFVPLFWAPGSQWWWLFRIGFVGIAGILYMSGQICGAVDFHDSRNSGVGTAYMLFIILGLVFLFGGAIIAFFFFLTKWNFIPVLKWSLIVLGGLASFLGLIFWIASFGKSPAS
;
A
#
# COMPACT_ATOMS: atom_id res chain seq x y z
N MET A 1 -9.25 11.06 25.30
CA MET A 1 -8.66 9.95 24.51
C MET A 1 -7.33 9.55 25.15
N ASN A 2 -7.14 8.27 25.44
CA ASN A 2 -5.94 7.78 26.14
C ASN A 2 -4.72 7.90 25.20
N ARG A 3 -3.75 8.76 25.54
CA ARG A 3 -2.63 9.16 24.66
C ARG A 3 -1.83 7.96 24.14
N THR A 4 -1.74 6.90 24.93
CA THR A 4 -1.02 5.66 24.61
C THR A 4 -1.60 4.92 23.41
N VAL A 5 -2.93 4.92 23.26
CA VAL A 5 -3.61 4.25 22.14
C VAL A 5 -3.33 4.97 20.82
N SER A 6 -3.21 6.30 20.85
CA SER A 6 -2.84 7.08 19.66
C SER A 6 -1.40 6.85 19.20
N TYR A 7 -0.49 6.43 20.08
CA TYR A 7 0.88 6.06 19.70
C TYR A 7 0.97 4.65 19.11
N LEU A 8 0.06 3.75 19.51
CA LEU A 8 -0.08 2.38 19.00
C LEU A 8 -0.81 2.33 17.64
N LEU A 9 -1.80 3.21 17.41
CA LEU A 9 -2.51 3.38 16.13
C LEU A 9 -1.70 4.23 15.13
N GLY A 10 -0.39 3.97 15.02
CA GLY A 10 0.53 4.68 14.13
C GLY A 10 0.56 4.12 12.70
N PRO A 11 1.48 4.62 11.85
CA PRO A 11 1.68 4.08 10.50
C PRO A 11 2.03 2.58 10.53
N GLU A 12 2.67 2.10 11.59
CA GLU A 12 3.02 0.69 11.79
C GLU A 12 1.80 -0.20 11.76
N LEU A 13 0.69 0.20 12.38
CA LEU A 13 -0.52 -0.60 12.40
C LEU A 13 -1.12 -0.74 11.00
N ALA A 14 -1.11 0.33 10.20
CA ALA A 14 -1.57 0.28 8.81
C ALA A 14 -0.75 -0.73 8.01
N TRP A 15 0.58 -0.72 8.16
CA TRP A 15 1.45 -1.69 7.51
C TRP A 15 1.26 -3.11 8.01
N VAL A 16 1.18 -3.33 9.33
CA VAL A 16 0.97 -4.66 9.90
C VAL A 16 -0.37 -5.25 9.43
N LEU A 17 -1.44 -4.46 9.44
CA LEU A 17 -2.75 -4.91 8.97
C LEU A 17 -2.73 -5.26 7.48
N LEU A 18 -2.17 -4.39 6.65
CA LEU A 18 -2.11 -4.62 5.21
C LEU A 18 -1.21 -5.81 4.87
N LEU A 19 -0.07 -5.98 5.56
CA LEU A 19 0.78 -7.16 5.41
C LEU A 19 0.08 -8.45 5.86
N ALA A 20 -0.69 -8.41 6.95
CA ALA A 20 -1.48 -9.55 7.39
C ALA A 20 -2.57 -9.91 6.34
N ILE A 21 -3.24 -8.91 5.76
CA ILE A 21 -4.21 -9.10 4.67
C ILE A 21 -3.52 -9.70 3.44
N THR A 22 -2.38 -9.15 3.01
CA THR A 22 -1.60 -9.68 1.89
C THR A 22 -1.21 -11.13 2.13
N GLY A 23 -0.65 -11.45 3.30
CA GLY A 23 -0.27 -12.82 3.66
C GLY A 23 -1.47 -13.77 3.69
N PHE A 24 -2.62 -13.33 4.21
CA PHE A 24 -3.85 -14.11 4.18
C PHE A 24 -4.31 -14.40 2.75
N LEU A 25 -4.37 -13.38 1.89
CA LEU A 25 -4.76 -13.53 0.49
C LEU A 25 -3.83 -14.48 -0.27
N VAL A 26 -2.52 -14.33 -0.08
CA VAL A 26 -1.50 -15.21 -0.66
C VAL A 26 -1.70 -16.66 -0.18
N SER A 27 -1.81 -16.87 1.13
CA SER A 27 -1.93 -18.22 1.71
C SER A 27 -3.20 -18.96 1.28
N ARG A 28 -4.26 -18.23 0.94
CA ARG A 28 -5.52 -18.82 0.46
C ARG A 28 -5.43 -19.34 -0.97
N SER A 29 -4.45 -18.87 -1.73
CA SER A 29 -4.24 -19.22 -3.13
C SER A 29 -3.17 -20.28 -3.33
N GLU A 30 -2.52 -20.79 -2.27
CA GLU A 30 -1.53 -21.86 -2.40
C GLU A 30 -2.21 -23.25 -2.54
N PRO A 31 -1.83 -24.09 -3.53
CA PRO A 31 -0.82 -23.86 -4.57
C PRO A 31 -1.34 -22.99 -5.72
N ILE A 32 -0.57 -21.94 -6.07
CA ILE A 32 -1.00 -20.90 -7.00
C ILE A 32 -1.05 -21.44 -8.44
N SER A 33 -2.24 -21.38 -9.05
CA SER A 33 -2.42 -21.64 -10.48
C SER A 33 -1.94 -20.46 -11.35
N ASP A 34 -1.71 -20.70 -12.64
CA ASP A 34 -1.29 -19.64 -13.58
C ASP A 34 -2.33 -18.50 -13.69
N ALA A 35 -3.62 -18.77 -13.47
CA ALA A 35 -4.67 -17.76 -13.44
C ALA A 35 -4.63 -16.90 -12.17
N GLU A 36 -4.33 -17.51 -11.02
CA GLU A 36 -4.21 -16.82 -9.74
C GLU A 36 -2.91 -16.00 -9.63
N LYS A 37 -1.87 -16.39 -10.38
CA LYS A 37 -0.63 -15.61 -10.52
C LYS A 37 -0.92 -14.17 -10.93
N GLU A 38 -1.72 -13.97 -11.97
CA GLU A 38 -2.04 -12.61 -12.45
C GLU A 38 -2.88 -11.83 -11.42
N GLN A 39 -3.79 -12.51 -10.73
CA GLN A 39 -4.60 -11.89 -9.67
C GLN A 39 -3.74 -11.41 -8.50
N ILE A 40 -2.78 -12.21 -8.03
CA ILE A 40 -1.87 -11.84 -6.95
C ILE A 40 -0.95 -10.69 -7.38
N LEU A 41 -0.41 -10.73 -8.60
CA LEU A 41 0.38 -9.62 -9.14
C LEU A 41 -0.44 -8.33 -9.27
N ASN A 42 -1.73 -8.43 -9.62
CA ASN A 42 -2.61 -7.27 -9.66
C ASN A 42 -2.80 -6.61 -8.29
N LEU A 43 -2.77 -7.38 -7.19
CA LEU A 43 -2.80 -6.83 -5.83
C LEU A 43 -1.59 -5.94 -5.54
N GLY A 44 -0.43 -6.25 -6.13
CA GLY A 44 0.81 -5.47 -5.98
C GLY A 44 0.73 -4.04 -6.53
N TRP A 45 -0.20 -3.75 -7.45
CA TRP A 45 -0.43 -2.39 -7.93
C TRP A 45 -1.17 -1.51 -6.92
N PHE A 46 -2.02 -2.10 -6.08
CA PHE A 46 -2.95 -1.33 -5.23
C PHE A 46 -2.55 -1.38 -3.75
N LEU A 47 -2.15 -2.54 -3.23
CA LEU A 47 -1.88 -2.72 -1.80
C LEU A 47 -0.77 -1.80 -1.26
N PRO A 48 0.39 -1.63 -1.92
CA PRO A 48 1.41 -0.70 -1.46
C PRO A 48 0.91 0.75 -1.41
N ILE A 49 0.12 1.17 -2.41
CA ILE A 49 -0.46 2.52 -2.47
C ILE A 49 -1.43 2.73 -1.29
N ILE A 50 -2.34 1.77 -1.08
CA ILE A 50 -3.33 1.85 0.01
C ILE A 50 -2.62 1.91 1.36
N ALA A 51 -1.61 1.05 1.59
CA ALA A 51 -0.84 1.04 2.82
C ALA A 51 -0.11 2.36 3.08
N VAL A 52 0.49 2.94 2.03
CA VAL A 52 1.12 4.26 2.09
C VAL A 52 0.10 5.34 2.46
N LEU A 53 -1.05 5.41 1.77
CA LEU A 53 -2.08 6.41 2.06
C LEU A 53 -2.60 6.30 3.51
N LEU A 54 -2.84 5.07 3.98
CA LEU A 54 -3.26 4.81 5.35
C LEU A 54 -2.19 5.20 6.39
N SER A 55 -0.91 5.16 6.01
CA SER A 55 0.18 5.56 6.89
C SER A 55 0.15 7.06 7.23
N PHE A 56 -0.43 7.92 6.39
CA PHE A 56 -0.53 9.36 6.67
C PHE A 56 -1.69 9.72 7.60
N VAL A 57 -2.64 8.81 7.82
CA VAL A 57 -3.85 9.10 8.59
C VAL A 57 -3.57 9.50 10.06
N PRO A 58 -2.58 8.93 10.78
CA PRO A 58 -2.24 9.37 12.12
C PRO A 58 -1.86 10.86 12.23
N LEU A 59 -1.39 11.51 11.15
CA LEU A 59 -1.05 12.95 11.17
C LEU A 59 -2.24 13.85 11.52
N PHE A 60 -3.48 13.36 11.42
CA PHE A 60 -4.69 14.15 11.67
C PHE A 60 -5.16 14.16 13.13
N TRP A 61 -4.91 13.08 13.86
CA TRP A 61 -5.46 12.92 15.22
C TRP A 61 -4.38 12.65 16.26
N ALA A 62 -3.18 12.25 15.84
CA ALA A 62 -2.20 11.78 16.79
C ALA A 62 -1.54 12.96 17.50
N PRO A 63 -1.52 12.94 18.85
CA PRO A 63 -0.82 13.96 19.61
C PRO A 63 0.70 13.85 19.39
N GLY A 64 1.40 14.97 19.55
CA GLY A 64 2.86 15.04 19.46
C GLY A 64 3.36 15.79 18.24
N SER A 65 4.67 15.70 18.00
CA SER A 65 5.33 16.41 16.90
C SER A 65 4.94 15.82 15.54
N GLN A 66 4.37 16.63 14.66
CA GLN A 66 4.05 16.23 13.28
C GLN A 66 5.29 15.77 12.51
N TRP A 67 6.45 16.36 12.80
CA TRP A 67 7.74 15.97 12.23
C TRP A 67 8.16 14.56 12.64
N TRP A 68 7.88 14.17 13.89
CA TRP A 68 8.15 12.82 14.37
C TRP A 68 7.28 11.77 13.67
N TRP A 69 6.00 12.10 13.46
CA TRP A 69 5.09 11.23 12.72
C TRP A 69 5.50 11.10 11.25
N LEU A 70 5.93 12.19 10.60
CA LEU A 70 6.40 12.15 9.22
C LEU A 70 7.64 11.27 9.05
N PHE A 71 8.59 11.34 9.99
CA PHE A 71 9.75 10.45 10.02
C PHE A 71 9.34 8.98 10.14
N ARG A 72 8.44 8.66 11.08
CA ARG A 72 7.92 7.28 11.25
C ARG A 72 7.24 6.77 9.98
N ILE A 73 6.43 7.60 9.32
CA ILE A 73 5.78 7.26 8.05
C ILE A 73 6.82 6.90 6.99
N GLY A 74 7.87 7.71 6.84
CA GLY A 74 8.95 7.44 5.90
C GLY A 74 9.68 6.13 6.19
N PHE A 75 10.13 5.95 7.44
CA PHE A 75 10.91 4.78 7.84
C PHE A 75 10.11 3.47 7.73
N VAL A 76 8.92 3.44 8.32
CA VAL A 76 8.04 2.27 8.32
C VAL A 76 7.50 2.01 6.91
N GLY A 77 7.20 3.09 6.16
CA GLY A 77 6.77 3.02 4.77
C GLY A 77 7.77 2.31 3.88
N ILE A 78 9.05 2.68 3.94
CA ILE A 78 10.10 2.01 3.15
C ILE A 78 10.18 0.53 3.49
N ALA A 79 10.23 0.18 4.78
CA ALA A 79 10.31 -1.21 5.23
C ALA A 79 9.08 -2.02 4.79
N GLY A 80 7.89 -1.44 4.93
CA GLY A 80 6.62 -2.04 4.55
C GLY A 80 6.50 -2.28 3.05
N ILE A 81 6.90 -1.31 2.22
CA ILE A 81 6.90 -1.44 0.75
C ILE A 81 7.78 -2.62 0.32
N LEU A 82 9.00 -2.70 0.85
CA LEU A 82 9.95 -3.77 0.53
C LEU A 82 9.38 -5.13 0.92
N TYR A 83 8.88 -5.26 2.15
CA TYR A 83 8.38 -6.53 2.67
C TYR A 83 7.09 -6.98 1.96
N MET A 84 6.16 -6.06 1.68
CA MET A 84 4.92 -6.36 0.97
C MET A 84 5.19 -6.78 -0.47
N SER A 85 6.07 -6.05 -1.18
CA SER A 85 6.46 -6.40 -2.55
C SER A 85 7.13 -7.77 -2.57
N GLY A 86 7.96 -8.07 -1.57
CA GLY A 86 8.62 -9.37 -1.39
C GLY A 86 7.62 -10.50 -1.16
N GLN A 87 6.61 -10.29 -0.32
CA GLN A 87 5.56 -11.29 -0.10
C GLN A 87 4.76 -11.58 -1.37
N ILE A 88 4.32 -10.54 -2.09
CA ILE A 88 3.49 -10.70 -3.29
C ILE A 88 4.28 -11.39 -4.41
N CYS A 89 5.51 -10.94 -4.67
CA CYS A 89 6.33 -11.52 -5.73
C CYS A 89 6.90 -12.90 -5.36
N GLY A 90 7.23 -13.11 -4.08
CA GLY A 90 7.70 -14.40 -3.58
C GLY A 90 6.62 -15.47 -3.62
N ALA A 91 5.35 -15.10 -3.41
CA ALA A 91 4.22 -16.02 -3.55
C ALA A 91 4.12 -16.63 -4.95
N VAL A 92 4.42 -15.84 -5.98
CA VAL A 92 4.29 -16.25 -7.38
C VAL A 92 5.60 -16.74 -7.99
N ASP A 93 6.63 -17.01 -7.17
CA ASP A 93 7.92 -17.49 -7.64
C ASP A 93 7.94 -19.03 -7.76
N PHE A 94 7.73 -19.50 -8.98
CA PHE A 94 7.75 -20.93 -9.33
C PHE A 94 9.16 -21.51 -9.51
N HIS A 95 10.22 -20.70 -9.40
CA HIS A 95 11.62 -21.11 -9.63
C HIS A 95 11.87 -21.81 -10.99
N ASP A 96 11.06 -21.50 -12.00
CA ASP A 96 11.08 -22.09 -13.34
C ASP A 96 10.80 -20.99 -14.40
N SER A 97 10.82 -21.35 -15.69
CA SER A 97 10.48 -20.54 -16.86
C SER A 97 9.16 -19.75 -16.75
N ARG A 98 8.22 -20.20 -15.92
CA ARG A 98 6.97 -19.49 -15.58
C ARG A 98 7.20 -18.19 -14.80
N ASN A 99 8.40 -17.91 -14.31
CA ASN A 99 8.71 -16.73 -13.51
C ASN A 99 8.95 -15.44 -14.33
N SER A 100 8.73 -15.49 -15.65
CA SER A 100 8.85 -14.31 -16.52
C SER A 100 7.99 -13.15 -16.00
N GLY A 101 8.62 -11.98 -15.84
CA GLY A 101 7.99 -10.75 -15.39
C GLY A 101 7.93 -10.52 -13.87
N VAL A 102 8.20 -11.52 -13.03
CA VAL A 102 8.09 -11.39 -11.55
C VAL A 102 9.13 -10.43 -10.97
N GLY A 103 10.39 -10.52 -11.43
CA GLY A 103 11.44 -9.58 -11.01
C GLY A 103 11.17 -8.13 -11.43
N THR A 104 10.59 -7.93 -12.63
CA THR A 104 10.17 -6.60 -13.10
C THR A 104 9.00 -6.06 -12.28
N ALA A 105 8.02 -6.91 -11.95
CA ALA A 105 6.89 -6.56 -11.11
C ALA A 105 7.36 -6.13 -9.70
N TYR A 106 8.31 -6.87 -9.10
CA TYR A 106 8.89 -6.52 -7.81
C TYR A 106 9.51 -5.12 -7.81
N MET A 107 10.35 -4.80 -8.80
CA MET A 107 10.93 -3.46 -8.93
C MET A 107 9.86 -2.38 -9.14
N LEU A 108 8.86 -2.65 -9.98
CA LEU A 108 7.77 -1.71 -10.24
C LEU A 108 6.95 -1.43 -8.97
N PHE A 109 6.60 -2.45 -8.18
CA PHE A 109 5.83 -2.26 -6.94
C PHE A 109 6.60 -1.44 -5.91
N ILE A 110 7.91 -1.65 -5.79
CA ILE A 110 8.77 -0.83 -4.94
C ILE A 110 8.80 0.61 -5.41
N ILE A 111 9.08 0.85 -6.69
CA ILE A 111 9.13 2.20 -7.26
C ILE A 111 7.80 2.91 -7.06
N LEU A 112 6.69 2.23 -7.34
CA LEU A 112 5.34 2.75 -7.17
C LEU A 112 5.08 3.14 -5.70
N GLY A 113 5.37 2.26 -4.76
CA GLY A 113 5.23 2.54 -3.33
C GLY A 113 6.07 3.74 -2.89
N LEU A 114 7.34 3.80 -3.32
CA LEU A 114 8.24 4.90 -2.97
C LEU A 114 7.79 6.23 -3.56
N VAL A 115 7.32 6.26 -4.81
CA VAL A 115 6.78 7.48 -5.44
C VAL A 115 5.61 8.03 -4.63
N PHE A 116 4.67 7.18 -4.22
CA PHE A 116 3.55 7.62 -3.38
C PHE A 116 4.00 8.05 -1.98
N LEU A 117 4.96 7.34 -1.38
CA LEU A 117 5.47 7.66 -0.05
C LEU A 117 6.19 9.00 -0.03
N PHE A 118 7.15 9.21 -0.93
CA PHE A 118 7.89 10.46 -1.03
C PHE A 118 7.01 11.60 -1.53
N GLY A 119 6.13 11.35 -2.51
CA GLY A 119 5.15 12.33 -2.97
C GLY A 119 4.25 12.80 -1.82
N GLY A 120 3.67 11.88 -1.06
CA GLY A 120 2.86 12.19 0.13
C GLY A 120 3.66 12.92 1.21
N ALA A 121 4.91 12.51 1.46
CA ALA A 121 5.77 13.14 2.46
C ALA A 121 6.15 14.57 2.08
N ILE A 122 6.47 14.83 0.81
CA ILE A 122 6.76 16.17 0.28
C ILE A 122 5.53 17.07 0.42
N ILE A 123 4.34 16.58 0.06
CA ILE A 123 3.10 17.32 0.25
C ILE A 123 2.93 17.67 1.73
N ALA A 124 3.00 16.69 2.62
CA ALA A 124 2.89 16.91 4.07
C ALA A 124 3.92 17.93 4.60
N PHE A 125 5.16 17.84 4.14
CA PHE A 125 6.24 18.75 4.47
C PHE A 125 5.89 20.21 4.14
N PHE A 126 5.40 20.48 2.92
CA PHE A 126 5.01 21.84 2.51
C PHE A 126 3.87 22.40 3.35
N PHE A 127 2.89 21.57 3.69
CA PHE A 127 1.78 21.98 4.55
C PHE A 127 2.24 22.32 5.98
N PHE A 128 3.19 21.57 6.53
CA PHE A 128 3.75 21.87 7.85
C PHE A 128 4.57 23.17 7.83
N LEU A 129 5.34 23.43 6.77
CA LEU A 129 6.09 24.68 6.63
C LEU A 129 5.18 25.90 6.48
N THR A 130 4.12 25.78 5.68
CA THR A 130 3.20 26.89 5.38
C THR A 130 2.18 27.14 6.50
N LYS A 131 2.14 26.28 7.53
CA LYS A 131 1.11 26.27 8.59
C LYS A 131 -0.32 26.31 8.04
N TRP A 132 -0.50 25.89 6.79
CA TRP A 132 -1.80 25.89 6.16
C TRP A 132 -2.68 24.84 6.83
N ASN A 133 -4.00 25.07 6.86
CA ASN A 133 -4.92 24.08 7.40
C ASN A 133 -4.84 22.83 6.52
N PHE A 134 -4.06 21.84 6.98
CA PHE A 134 -3.76 20.60 6.26
C PHE A 134 -5.00 19.71 6.14
N ILE A 135 -5.91 19.83 7.10
CA ILE A 135 -7.04 18.94 7.32
C ILE A 135 -8.06 18.98 6.18
N PRO A 136 -8.51 20.14 5.66
CA PRO A 136 -9.50 20.16 4.58
C PRO A 136 -8.92 19.63 3.27
N VAL A 137 -7.73 20.09 2.88
CA VAL A 137 -7.16 19.74 1.57
C VAL A 137 -6.81 18.26 1.49
N LEU A 138 -6.08 17.73 2.49
CA LEU A 138 -5.70 16.31 2.49
C LEU A 138 -6.91 15.39 2.69
N LYS A 139 -7.95 15.80 3.44
CA LYS A 139 -9.20 15.04 3.56
C LYS A 139 -9.84 14.85 2.18
N TRP A 140 -9.96 15.90 1.39
CA TRP A 140 -10.50 15.80 0.03
C TRP A 140 -9.59 15.00 -0.90
N SER A 141 -8.26 15.16 -0.79
CA SER A 141 -7.31 14.35 -1.57
C SER A 141 -7.39 12.86 -1.23
N LEU A 142 -7.49 12.48 0.04
CA LEU A 142 -7.62 11.09 0.47
C LEU A 142 -8.97 10.48 0.08
N ILE A 143 -10.05 11.25 0.15
CA ILE A 143 -11.37 10.79 -0.31
C ILE A 143 -11.32 10.54 -1.82
N VAL A 144 -10.75 11.46 -2.60
CA VAL A 144 -10.67 11.34 -4.06
C VAL A 144 -9.73 10.20 -4.47
N LEU A 145 -8.51 10.16 -3.93
CA LEU A 145 -7.51 9.14 -4.27
C LEU A 145 -7.89 7.76 -3.74
N GLY A 146 -8.36 7.68 -2.49
CA GLY A 146 -8.84 6.43 -1.90
C GLY A 146 -10.09 5.91 -2.60
N GLY A 147 -11.02 6.81 -2.97
CA GLY A 147 -12.19 6.48 -3.77
C GLY A 147 -11.81 5.96 -5.15
N LEU A 148 -10.92 6.65 -5.86
CA LEU A 148 -10.40 6.22 -7.17
C LEU A 148 -9.66 4.89 -7.08
N ALA A 149 -8.77 4.71 -6.10
CA ALA A 149 -8.03 3.48 -5.91
C ALA A 149 -8.95 2.29 -5.59
N SER A 150 -9.93 2.50 -4.72
CA SER A 150 -10.92 1.46 -4.38
C SER A 150 -11.81 1.13 -5.57
N PHE A 151 -12.26 2.14 -6.31
CA PHE A 151 -13.10 1.97 -7.50
C PHE A 151 -12.35 1.25 -8.63
N LEU A 152 -11.12 1.68 -8.94
CA LEU A 152 -10.28 1.03 -9.94
C LEU A 152 -9.91 -0.39 -9.51
N GLY A 153 -9.52 -0.59 -8.24
CA GLY A 153 -9.23 -1.92 -7.71
C GLY A 153 -10.42 -2.86 -7.84
N LEU A 154 -11.63 -2.37 -7.58
CA LEU A 154 -12.86 -3.15 -7.72
C LEU A 154 -13.18 -3.47 -9.19
N ILE A 155 -12.96 -2.52 -10.12
CA ILE A 155 -13.08 -2.76 -11.56
C ILE A 155 -12.08 -3.81 -12.02
N PHE A 156 -10.80 -3.69 -11.67
CA PHE A 156 -9.76 -4.64 -12.07
C PHE A 156 -10.01 -6.02 -11.47
N TRP A 157 -10.49 -6.09 -10.23
CA TRP A 157 -10.86 -7.34 -9.59
C TRP A 157 -12.04 -8.01 -10.31
N ILE A 158 -13.11 -7.27 -10.64
CA ILE A 158 -14.23 -7.80 -11.45
C ILE A 158 -13.76 -8.25 -12.83
N ALA A 159 -12.94 -7.44 -13.50
CA ALA A 159 -12.40 -7.75 -14.82
C ALA A 159 -11.52 -9.01 -14.82
N SER A 160 -10.89 -9.33 -13.69
CA SER A 160 -10.07 -10.54 -13.55
C SER A 160 -10.89 -11.85 -13.61
N PHE A 161 -12.18 -11.82 -13.29
CA PHE A 161 -13.07 -12.98 -13.45
C PHE A 161 -13.53 -13.20 -14.91
N GLY A 162 -13.46 -12.15 -15.74
CA GLY A 162 -13.81 -12.22 -17.16
C GLY A 162 -12.73 -12.88 -18.01
N LYS A 163 -11.50 -13.00 -17.50
CA LYS A 163 -10.42 -13.79 -18.11
C LYS A 163 -10.60 -15.28 -17.78
N SER A 164 -11.75 -15.84 -18.15
CA SER A 164 -11.84 -17.30 -18.31
C SER A 164 -11.04 -17.64 -19.58
N PRO A 165 -10.14 -18.64 -19.57
CA PRO A 165 -9.46 -19.07 -20.78
C PRO A 165 -10.52 -19.64 -21.73
N ALA A 166 -10.99 -18.80 -22.64
CA ALA A 166 -11.67 -19.23 -23.84
C ALA A 166 -10.57 -19.43 -24.90
N SER A 167 -10.37 -20.71 -25.23
CA SER A 167 -9.55 -21.30 -26.32
C SER A 167 -8.04 -21.07 -26.29
#